data_AF-A0A3C0I1Q7-F1
#
_entry.id   AF-A0A3C0I1Q7-F1
#
_cell.length_a   1.000
_cell.length_b   1.000
_cell.length_c   1.000
_cell.angle_alpha   90.00
_cell.angle_beta   90.00
_cell.angle_gamma   90.00
#
_symmetry.space_group_name_H-M   'P 1'
#
loop_
_entity.id
_entity.type
_entity.pdbx_description
1 polymer ?
#
loop_
_entity_poly.entity_id
_entity_poly.type
_entity_poly.pdbx_seq_one_letter_code
_entity_poly.pdbx_strand_id
1 'polypeptide(L)'
;VIVIIEACHSGTFLPTLSAPNRLIISSTDDQLAYFSDNGRTSFLKLYFDNLRQGERFGQSLQQVTKVLTTYSWPLNQQRPQLNDNPLQNSCLNGCWGSLPGALKLTITKLPPILPIGQPIDLTVKIMTSDIDVPQVWASLLTPEIAFQRNEQGYSLQPTPFIPFTFQPINTRKPLKWQARFSELTIAGDYVLTFKAKDHNGFITDAPPLIFKVEGEGLTHARFDATTHIVHLPAITVGTDIYQADLLLRQAEPDIILEVDMTSLKLVEDSTSVAYSNFNPNTGTMYIPLLEVPNTTGGIDSYRLNLQLQAQVSPLQFKVVHINAKF
;
A
#
# COMPACT_ATOMS: atom_id res chain seq x y z
N VAL A 1 -34.02 0.26 -12.39
CA VAL A 1 -33.35 0.38 -11.07
C VAL A 1 -31.91 -0.09 -11.23
N ILE A 2 -30.95 0.58 -10.61
CA ILE A 2 -29.54 0.16 -10.63
C ILE A 2 -29.08 0.05 -9.18
N VAL A 3 -28.53 -1.11 -8.83
CA VAL A 3 -28.02 -1.43 -7.50
C VAL A 3 -26.52 -1.69 -7.66
N ILE A 4 -25.70 -0.93 -6.94
CA ILE A 4 -24.25 -1.12 -6.93
C ILE A 4 -23.84 -1.40 -5.49
N ILE A 5 -23.15 -2.51 -5.26
CA ILE A 5 -22.84 -3.02 -3.93
C ILE A 5 -21.32 -3.10 -3.76
N GLU A 6 -20.77 -2.29 -2.86
CA GLU A 6 -19.37 -2.40 -2.43
C GLU A 6 -19.31 -2.94 -1.00
N ALA A 7 -19.16 -4.25 -0.92
CA ALA A 7 -19.10 -4.98 0.34
C ALA A 7 -18.39 -6.33 0.12
N CYS A 8 -17.84 -6.89 1.19
CA CYS A 8 -17.38 -8.28 1.20
C CYS A 8 -18.54 -9.20 0.81
N HIS A 9 -18.22 -10.23 0.02
CA HIS A 9 -19.18 -11.23 -0.46
C HIS A 9 -20.34 -10.63 -1.28
N SER A 10 -20.16 -9.43 -1.85
CA SER A 10 -21.25 -8.71 -2.52
C SER A 10 -21.83 -9.44 -3.73
N GLY A 11 -21.08 -10.35 -4.35
CA GLY A 11 -21.54 -11.24 -5.42
C GLY A 11 -22.65 -12.19 -4.98
N THR A 12 -22.66 -12.58 -3.69
CA THR A 12 -23.65 -13.52 -3.15
C THR A 12 -25.08 -12.97 -3.17
N PHE A 13 -25.25 -11.65 -3.29
CA PHE A 13 -26.56 -11.01 -3.39
C PHE A 13 -27.16 -11.03 -4.81
N LEU A 14 -26.37 -11.32 -5.86
CA LEU A 14 -26.85 -11.26 -7.25
C LEU A 14 -28.08 -12.14 -7.49
N PRO A 15 -28.13 -13.43 -7.09
CA PRO A 15 -29.30 -14.27 -7.33
C PRO A 15 -30.56 -13.75 -6.64
N THR A 16 -30.44 -13.33 -5.38
CA THR A 16 -31.57 -12.90 -4.55
C THR A 16 -32.13 -11.54 -4.96
N LEU A 17 -31.26 -10.63 -5.37
CA LEU A 17 -31.69 -9.28 -5.73
C LEU A 17 -32.10 -9.18 -7.20
N SER A 18 -31.75 -10.14 -8.07
CA SER A 18 -32.05 -10.11 -9.50
C SER A 18 -33.55 -9.98 -9.75
N ALA A 19 -33.94 -9.03 -10.58
CA ALA A 19 -35.33 -8.76 -10.93
C ALA A 19 -35.42 -8.10 -12.32
N PRO A 20 -36.58 -8.18 -13.01
CA PRO A 20 -36.82 -7.43 -14.23
C PRO A 20 -36.53 -5.93 -14.04
N ASN A 21 -35.91 -5.30 -15.04
CA ASN A 21 -35.55 -3.88 -15.03
C ASN A 21 -34.62 -3.46 -13.86
N ARG A 22 -33.86 -4.40 -13.30
CA ARG A 22 -32.87 -4.15 -12.25
C ARG A 22 -31.48 -4.65 -12.65
N LEU A 23 -30.57 -3.69 -12.81
CA LEU A 23 -29.14 -3.96 -12.96
C LEU A 23 -28.50 -4.03 -11.58
N ILE A 24 -27.67 -5.04 -11.35
CA ILE A 24 -26.96 -5.29 -10.10
C ILE A 24 -25.50 -5.46 -10.43
N ILE A 25 -24.67 -4.68 -9.76
CA ILE A 25 -23.23 -4.66 -9.91
C ILE A 25 -22.62 -4.87 -8.52
N SER A 26 -21.74 -5.84 -8.37
CA SER A 26 -21.01 -6.10 -7.12
C SER A 26 -19.53 -5.77 -7.27
N SER A 27 -18.91 -5.32 -6.18
CA SER A 27 -17.48 -5.00 -6.14
C SER A 27 -16.59 -6.23 -6.16
N THR A 28 -17.15 -7.39 -5.85
CA THR A 28 -16.47 -8.68 -5.81
C THR A 28 -17.49 -9.82 -5.95
N ASP A 29 -17.03 -11.05 -5.97
CA ASP A 29 -17.84 -12.27 -5.97
C ASP A 29 -18.16 -12.70 -4.53
N ASP A 30 -17.89 -13.93 -4.14
CA ASP A 30 -17.98 -14.42 -2.77
C ASP A 30 -16.71 -14.13 -1.94
N GLN A 31 -15.77 -13.33 -2.47
CA GLN A 31 -14.55 -12.93 -1.77
C GLN A 31 -14.70 -11.60 -1.00
N LEU A 32 -13.62 -11.16 -0.35
CA LEU A 32 -13.59 -9.86 0.34
C LEU A 32 -13.57 -8.68 -0.65
N ALA A 33 -14.05 -7.53 -0.18
CA ALA A 33 -13.86 -6.25 -0.86
C ALA A 33 -12.75 -5.46 -0.17
N TYR A 34 -11.84 -4.89 -0.96
CA TYR A 34 -10.65 -4.23 -0.45
C TYR A 34 -10.66 -2.74 -0.80
N PHE A 35 -9.99 -1.99 0.05
CA PHE A 35 -9.79 -0.56 -0.11
C PHE A 35 -8.30 -0.28 0.07
N SER A 36 -7.78 0.70 -0.66
CA SER A 36 -6.44 1.22 -0.42
C SER A 36 -6.44 2.74 -0.37
N ASP A 37 -5.33 3.32 0.11
CA ASP A 37 -5.16 4.77 0.24
C ASP A 37 -6.33 5.40 1.03
N ASN A 38 -6.65 4.82 2.19
CA ASN A 38 -7.77 5.24 3.06
C ASN A 38 -9.12 5.33 2.32
N GLY A 39 -9.38 4.41 1.40
CA GLY A 39 -10.62 4.36 0.62
C GLY A 39 -10.61 5.21 -0.64
N ARG A 40 -9.52 5.94 -0.94
CA ARG A 40 -9.40 6.70 -2.20
C ARG A 40 -9.29 5.81 -3.43
N THR A 41 -8.84 4.58 -3.26
CA THR A 41 -8.85 3.56 -4.30
C THR A 41 -9.75 2.41 -3.85
N SER A 42 -10.85 2.23 -4.59
CA SER A 42 -11.88 1.23 -4.34
C SER A 42 -12.53 0.81 -5.65
N PHE A 43 -13.34 -0.24 -5.63
CA PHE A 43 -14.13 -0.63 -6.79
C PHE A 43 -15.05 0.52 -7.24
N LEU A 44 -15.81 1.12 -6.31
CA LEU A 44 -16.74 2.20 -6.68
C LEU A 44 -16.02 3.39 -7.29
N LYS A 45 -14.88 3.79 -6.74
CA LYS A 45 -14.09 4.89 -7.31
C LYS A 45 -13.76 4.61 -8.77
N LEU A 46 -13.14 3.46 -9.04
CA LEU A 46 -12.74 3.07 -10.40
C LEU A 46 -13.97 2.92 -11.32
N TYR A 47 -15.07 2.38 -10.80
CA TYR A 47 -16.29 2.16 -11.58
C TYR A 47 -16.95 3.48 -11.98
N PHE A 48 -17.14 4.39 -11.02
CA PHE A 48 -17.72 5.70 -11.29
C PHE A 48 -16.81 6.61 -12.13
N ASP A 49 -15.48 6.45 -12.03
CA ASP A 49 -14.56 7.15 -12.93
C ASP A 49 -14.81 6.79 -14.40
N ASN A 50 -15.10 5.52 -14.70
CA ASN A 50 -15.41 5.06 -16.05
C ASN A 50 -16.82 5.51 -16.48
N LEU A 51 -17.85 5.36 -15.62
CA LEU A 51 -19.20 5.84 -15.93
C LEU A 51 -19.24 7.35 -16.21
N ARG A 52 -18.44 8.13 -15.47
CA ARG A 52 -18.29 9.57 -15.69
C ARG A 52 -17.70 9.86 -17.07
N GLN A 53 -16.80 9.01 -17.56
CA GLN A 53 -16.26 9.06 -18.93
C GLN A 53 -17.24 8.56 -19.98
N GLY A 54 -18.55 8.54 -19.68
CA GLY A 54 -19.59 8.15 -20.64
C GLY A 54 -19.57 6.67 -21.01
N GLU A 55 -18.88 5.84 -20.24
CA GLU A 55 -18.83 4.41 -20.49
C GLU A 55 -20.14 3.73 -20.10
N ARG A 56 -20.47 2.64 -20.81
CA ARG A 56 -21.62 1.80 -20.48
C ARG A 56 -21.36 1.01 -19.19
N PHE A 57 -22.40 0.67 -18.44
CA PHE A 57 -22.26 -0.08 -17.18
C PHE A 57 -21.43 -1.36 -17.31
N GLY A 58 -21.68 -2.17 -18.34
CA GLY A 58 -20.92 -3.40 -18.60
C GLY A 58 -19.46 -3.12 -19.00
N GLN A 59 -19.24 -2.10 -19.82
CA GLN A 59 -17.89 -1.70 -20.26
C GLN A 59 -17.06 -1.14 -19.10
N SER A 60 -17.65 -0.31 -18.24
CA SER A 60 -17.00 0.16 -17.01
C SER A 60 -16.58 -1.00 -16.13
N LEU A 61 -17.40 -2.06 -16.00
CA LEU A 61 -17.03 -3.22 -15.19
C LEU A 61 -15.82 -3.96 -15.75
N GLN A 62 -15.78 -4.15 -17.06
CA GLN A 62 -14.64 -4.79 -17.75
C GLN A 62 -13.36 -3.96 -17.57
N GLN A 63 -13.45 -2.64 -17.69
CA GLN A 63 -12.31 -1.74 -17.48
C GLN A 63 -11.81 -1.79 -16.04
N VAL A 64 -12.71 -1.73 -15.05
CA VAL A 64 -12.35 -1.87 -13.64
C VAL A 64 -11.69 -3.22 -13.38
N THR A 65 -12.26 -4.31 -13.89
CA THR A 65 -11.70 -5.66 -13.74
C THR A 65 -10.27 -5.71 -14.27
N LYS A 66 -10.02 -5.18 -15.47
CA LYS A 66 -8.67 -5.08 -16.04
C LYS A 66 -7.74 -4.25 -15.16
N VAL A 67 -8.18 -3.09 -14.70
CA VAL A 67 -7.38 -2.19 -13.85
C VAL A 67 -7.03 -2.86 -12.52
N LEU A 68 -7.97 -3.55 -11.88
CA LEU A 68 -7.73 -4.28 -10.62
C LEU A 68 -6.60 -5.29 -10.76
N THR A 69 -6.48 -6.00 -11.89
CA THR A 69 -5.36 -6.93 -12.11
C THR A 69 -3.98 -6.27 -12.14
N THR A 70 -3.91 -4.96 -12.37
CA THR A 70 -2.65 -4.20 -12.38
C THR A 70 -2.25 -3.67 -11.02
N TYR A 71 -3.16 -3.69 -10.04
CA TYR A 71 -2.85 -3.33 -8.66
C TYR A 71 -2.13 -4.49 -7.96
N SER A 72 -1.46 -4.17 -6.85
CA SER A 72 -0.91 -5.18 -5.94
C SER A 72 -2.00 -5.82 -5.09
N TRP A 73 -1.64 -6.91 -4.43
CA TRP A 73 -2.49 -7.54 -3.41
C TRP A 73 -2.83 -6.54 -2.29
N PRO A 74 -4.08 -6.54 -1.77
CA PRO A 74 -5.17 -7.47 -2.09
C PRO A 74 -6.14 -6.98 -3.18
N LEU A 75 -5.98 -5.75 -3.70
CA LEU A 75 -6.96 -5.18 -4.64
C LEU A 75 -7.12 -6.03 -5.90
N ASN A 76 -6.04 -6.66 -6.37
CA ASN A 76 -6.06 -7.56 -7.53
C ASN A 76 -6.84 -8.87 -7.31
N GLN A 77 -7.30 -9.15 -6.09
CA GLN A 77 -8.13 -10.31 -5.78
C GLN A 77 -9.63 -10.03 -5.98
N GLN A 78 -10.05 -8.76 -6.11
CA GLN A 78 -11.46 -8.46 -6.34
C GLN A 78 -11.92 -8.89 -7.71
N ARG A 79 -13.08 -9.55 -7.75
CA ARG A 79 -13.70 -10.04 -8.99
C ARG A 79 -15.11 -9.44 -9.13
N PRO A 80 -15.22 -8.19 -9.61
CA PRO A 80 -16.52 -7.55 -9.76
C PRO A 80 -17.46 -8.36 -10.64
N GLN A 81 -18.74 -8.41 -10.29
CA GLN A 81 -19.76 -9.13 -11.05
C GLN A 81 -20.89 -8.21 -11.47
N LEU A 82 -21.61 -8.60 -12.52
CA LEU A 82 -22.82 -7.95 -12.99
C LEU A 82 -23.83 -9.02 -13.37
N ASN A 83 -25.09 -8.82 -12.98
CA ASN A 83 -26.16 -9.73 -13.40
C ASN A 83 -26.48 -9.49 -14.88
N ASP A 84 -26.75 -10.57 -15.62
CA ASP A 84 -27.11 -10.44 -17.03
C ASP A 84 -28.41 -9.63 -17.17
N ASN A 85 -28.29 -8.44 -17.75
CA ASN A 85 -29.38 -7.48 -17.84
C ASN A 85 -29.17 -6.54 -19.04
N PRO A 86 -30.21 -6.25 -19.86
CA PRO A 86 -30.10 -5.33 -21.00
C PRO A 86 -29.57 -3.93 -20.63
N LEU A 87 -29.82 -3.47 -19.40
CA LEU A 87 -29.35 -2.18 -18.89
C LEU A 87 -27.82 -2.09 -18.81
N GLN A 88 -27.09 -3.21 -18.90
CA GLN A 88 -25.62 -3.19 -18.96
C GLN A 88 -25.07 -2.37 -20.13
N ASN A 89 -25.88 -2.21 -21.19
CA ASN A 89 -25.53 -1.44 -22.39
C ASN A 89 -25.93 0.03 -22.30
N SER A 90 -26.53 0.46 -21.20
CA SER A 90 -26.90 1.85 -20.93
C SER A 90 -25.75 2.63 -20.27
N CYS A 91 -25.83 3.96 -20.33
CA CYS A 91 -24.87 4.88 -19.70
C CYS A 91 -25.59 5.73 -18.65
N LEU A 92 -24.88 6.17 -17.60
CA LEU A 92 -25.48 6.94 -16.51
C LEU A 92 -25.93 8.34 -16.97
N ASN A 93 -25.04 9.06 -17.66
CA ASN A 93 -25.31 10.44 -18.10
C ASN A 93 -25.42 10.57 -19.62
N GLY A 94 -24.95 9.58 -20.37
CA GLY A 94 -24.93 9.54 -21.83
C GLY A 94 -23.71 8.79 -22.34
N CYS A 95 -23.79 8.22 -23.54
CA CYS A 95 -22.72 7.40 -24.12
C CYS A 95 -21.80 8.24 -25.02
N TRP A 96 -21.21 9.29 -24.46
CA TRP A 96 -20.40 10.25 -25.22
C TRP A 96 -18.94 9.82 -25.42
N GLY A 97 -18.53 8.74 -24.74
CA GLY A 97 -17.12 8.41 -24.58
C GLY A 97 -16.40 9.43 -23.69
N SER A 98 -15.08 9.50 -23.82
CA SER A 98 -14.24 10.30 -22.93
C SER A 98 -14.69 11.76 -22.83
N LEU A 99 -14.79 12.25 -21.59
CA LEU A 99 -15.14 13.65 -21.35
C LEU A 99 -14.07 14.57 -21.94
N PRO A 100 -14.46 15.60 -22.72
CA PRO A 100 -13.56 16.68 -23.10
C PRO A 100 -12.91 17.27 -21.85
N GLY A 101 -11.59 17.43 -21.88
CA GLY A 101 -10.83 17.99 -20.76
C GLY A 101 -10.40 16.99 -19.68
N ALA A 102 -10.66 15.69 -19.82
CA ALA A 102 -10.13 14.69 -18.90
C ALA A 102 -8.61 14.89 -18.68
N LEU A 103 -8.20 14.97 -17.40
CA LEU A 103 -6.80 15.14 -17.06
C LEU A 103 -6.01 13.93 -17.57
N LYS A 104 -4.97 14.16 -18.38
CA LYS A 104 -4.00 13.12 -18.73
C LYS A 104 -2.68 13.42 -18.03
N LEU A 105 -2.25 12.49 -17.18
CA LEU A 105 -0.99 12.56 -16.47
C LEU A 105 0.09 11.84 -17.29
N THR A 106 1.14 12.56 -17.63
CA THR A 106 2.37 11.99 -18.21
C THR A 106 3.46 12.08 -17.17
N ILE A 107 4.00 10.94 -16.77
CA ILE A 107 4.99 10.84 -15.70
C ILE A 107 6.38 10.59 -16.29
N THR A 108 7.41 11.15 -15.67
CA THR A 108 8.80 10.75 -15.94
C THR A 108 9.01 9.28 -15.56
N LYS A 109 9.48 8.47 -16.51
CA LYS A 109 9.86 7.09 -16.23
C LYS A 109 11.04 7.06 -15.26
N LEU A 110 10.95 6.20 -14.26
CA LEU A 110 12.07 5.88 -13.38
C LEU A 110 12.85 4.69 -13.93
N PRO A 111 14.14 4.55 -13.61
CA PRO A 111 14.84 3.28 -13.76
C PRO A 111 14.09 2.16 -13.03
N PRO A 112 14.10 0.92 -13.56
CA PRO A 112 13.43 -0.20 -12.91
C PRO A 112 14.11 -0.62 -11.60
N ILE A 113 15.39 -0.28 -11.42
CA ILE A 113 16.18 -0.56 -10.23
C ILE A 113 16.88 0.73 -9.78
N LEU A 114 16.81 1.03 -8.49
CA LEU A 114 17.45 2.18 -7.85
C LEU A 114 18.28 1.72 -6.64
N PRO A 115 19.47 2.29 -6.40
CA PRO A 115 20.21 2.06 -5.18
C PRO A 115 19.55 2.74 -3.97
N ILE A 116 19.75 2.16 -2.80
CA ILE A 116 19.33 2.74 -1.51
C ILE A 116 19.94 4.13 -1.31
N GLY A 117 19.16 5.04 -0.75
CA GLY A 117 19.52 6.44 -0.51
C GLY A 117 19.56 7.31 -1.76
N GLN A 118 19.39 6.76 -2.97
CA GLN A 118 19.37 7.58 -4.18
C GLN A 118 18.08 8.41 -4.23
N PRO A 119 18.17 9.76 -4.28
CA PRO A 119 16.99 10.58 -4.44
C PRO A 119 16.39 10.42 -5.85
N ILE A 120 15.07 10.45 -5.92
CA ILE A 120 14.30 10.45 -7.16
C ILE A 120 13.66 11.81 -7.41
N ASP A 121 13.85 12.32 -8.62
CA ASP A 121 13.18 13.52 -9.10
C ASP A 121 11.94 13.11 -9.89
N LEU A 122 10.78 13.44 -9.34
CA LEU A 122 9.49 13.12 -9.92
C LEU A 122 8.97 14.30 -10.72
N THR A 123 8.40 14.04 -11.88
CA THR A 123 7.73 15.07 -12.68
C THR A 123 6.45 14.53 -13.26
N VAL A 124 5.38 15.31 -13.10
CA VAL A 124 4.07 15.07 -13.70
C VAL A 124 3.78 16.21 -14.67
N LYS A 125 3.51 15.86 -15.92
CA LYS A 125 2.99 16.78 -16.93
C LYS A 125 1.51 16.51 -17.11
N ILE A 126 0.70 17.56 -16.97
CA ILE A 126 -0.74 17.47 -17.15
C ILE A 126 -1.13 18.14 -18.46
N MET A 127 -1.72 17.37 -19.37
CA MET A 127 -2.30 17.89 -20.60
C MET A 127 -3.78 18.20 -20.37
N THR A 128 -4.14 19.49 -20.26
CA THR A 128 -5.55 19.93 -20.12
C THR A 128 -5.80 21.11 -21.05
N SER A 129 -6.98 21.19 -21.67
CA SER A 129 -7.34 22.32 -22.52
C SER A 129 -7.82 23.53 -21.73
N ASP A 130 -8.36 23.39 -20.50
CA ASP A 130 -8.87 24.51 -19.65
C ASP A 130 -9.10 24.18 -18.15
N ILE A 131 -8.65 23.03 -17.63
CA ILE A 131 -8.96 22.63 -16.24
C ILE A 131 -7.85 23.07 -15.28
N ASP A 132 -8.24 23.78 -14.22
CA ASP A 132 -7.39 24.11 -13.08
C ASP A 132 -7.17 22.88 -12.19
N VAL A 133 -5.90 22.67 -11.80
CA VAL A 133 -5.46 21.51 -11.03
C VAL A 133 -4.83 22.03 -9.73
N PRO A 134 -5.61 22.20 -8.65
CA PRO A 134 -5.10 22.74 -7.40
C PRO A 134 -4.11 21.83 -6.68
N GLN A 135 -4.10 20.52 -6.96
CA GLN A 135 -3.28 19.57 -6.20
C GLN A 135 -2.77 18.42 -7.06
N VAL A 136 -1.47 18.12 -6.91
CA VAL A 136 -0.82 16.92 -7.45
C VAL A 136 0.01 16.28 -6.35
N TRP A 137 -0.09 14.97 -6.23
CA TRP A 137 0.67 14.17 -5.27
C TRP A 137 0.95 12.78 -5.82
N ALA A 138 1.83 12.04 -5.17
CA ALA A 138 1.98 10.61 -5.42
C ALA A 138 1.86 9.83 -4.12
N SER A 139 1.10 8.74 -4.11
CA SER A 139 1.06 7.78 -3.00
C SER A 139 2.20 6.78 -3.19
N LEU A 140 3.00 6.54 -2.14
CA LEU A 140 4.15 5.64 -2.16
C LEU A 140 3.87 4.41 -1.29
N LEU A 141 3.76 3.25 -1.92
CA LEU A 141 3.76 1.96 -1.22
C LEU A 141 5.19 1.46 -1.15
N THR A 142 5.79 1.52 0.03
CA THR A 142 7.10 0.93 0.33
C THR A 142 6.95 -0.56 0.62
N PRO A 143 8.05 -1.35 0.59
CA PRO A 143 8.05 -2.73 1.06
C PRO A 143 7.43 -2.85 2.46
N GLU A 144 7.85 -1.98 3.39
CA GLU A 144 7.34 -1.92 4.75
C GLU A 144 5.80 -1.83 4.82
N ILE A 145 5.21 -0.86 4.12
CA ILE A 145 3.76 -0.65 4.16
C ILE A 145 3.03 -1.82 3.50
N ALA A 146 3.61 -2.41 2.45
CA ALA A 146 3.08 -3.62 1.85
C ALA A 146 3.04 -4.79 2.86
N PHE A 147 4.03 -4.87 3.76
CA PHE A 147 4.08 -5.87 4.82
C PHE A 147 3.13 -5.58 5.98
N GLN A 148 2.75 -4.33 6.24
CA GLN A 148 1.84 -3.90 7.32
C GLN A 148 0.35 -3.98 6.96
N ARG A 149 -0.07 -5.00 6.21
CA ARG A 149 -1.49 -5.28 5.95
C ARG A 149 -2.05 -6.33 6.91
N ASN A 150 -3.28 -6.23 7.39
CA ASN A 150 -3.87 -7.31 8.19
C ASN A 150 -4.12 -8.58 7.34
N GLU A 151 -4.62 -9.64 7.96
CA GLU A 151 -4.93 -10.92 7.27
C GLU A 151 -5.95 -10.72 6.13
N GLN A 152 -6.83 -9.73 6.27
CA GLN A 152 -7.79 -9.31 5.28
C GLN A 152 -7.21 -8.29 4.28
N GLY A 153 -5.90 -8.06 4.27
CA GLY A 153 -5.21 -7.19 3.32
C GLY A 153 -5.42 -5.69 3.49
N TYR A 154 -6.15 -5.24 4.51
CA TYR A 154 -6.30 -3.82 4.82
C TYR A 154 -4.98 -3.25 5.36
N SER A 155 -4.62 -2.07 4.88
CA SER A 155 -3.45 -1.34 5.38
C SER A 155 -3.67 -0.97 6.85
N LEU A 156 -2.73 -1.32 7.72
CA LEU A 156 -2.75 -0.92 9.13
C LEU A 156 -2.26 0.52 9.31
N GLN A 157 -1.50 1.04 8.34
CA GLN A 157 -0.98 2.40 8.31
C GLN A 157 -1.47 3.15 7.06
N PRO A 158 -1.64 4.48 7.12
CA PRO A 158 -1.92 5.28 5.95
C PRO A 158 -0.75 5.22 4.98
N THR A 159 -1.03 5.15 3.67
CA THR A 159 0.02 5.24 2.65
C THR A 159 0.57 6.67 2.62
N PRO A 160 1.89 6.89 2.80
CA PRO A 160 2.51 8.19 2.66
C PRO A 160 2.25 8.79 1.28
N PHE A 161 2.19 10.11 1.23
CA PHE A 161 2.10 10.84 -0.02
C PHE A 161 3.23 11.85 -0.15
N ILE A 162 3.68 12.01 -1.39
CA ILE A 162 4.71 12.96 -1.79
C ILE A 162 3.98 14.15 -2.44
N PRO A 163 3.95 15.34 -1.80
CA PRO A 163 3.32 16.52 -2.39
C PRO A 163 4.17 17.06 -3.54
N PHE A 164 3.53 17.53 -4.61
CA PHE A 164 4.22 18.15 -5.73
C PHE A 164 4.06 19.66 -5.69
N THR A 165 5.11 20.35 -6.11
CA THR A 165 5.12 21.81 -6.28
C THR A 165 4.90 22.15 -7.74
N PHE A 166 3.98 23.07 -7.99
CA PHE A 166 3.74 23.61 -9.33
C PHE A 166 4.96 24.41 -9.80
N GLN A 167 5.41 24.16 -11.03
CA GLN A 167 6.50 24.88 -11.65
C GLN A 167 5.93 25.73 -12.78
N PRO A 168 5.79 27.06 -12.58
CA PRO A 168 5.30 27.94 -13.63
C PRO A 168 6.31 27.96 -14.77
N ILE A 169 6.03 27.24 -15.84
CA ILE A 169 6.77 27.39 -17.09
C ILE A 169 6.23 28.66 -17.74
N ASN A 170 7.12 29.64 -17.98
CA ASN A 170 6.79 30.85 -18.72
C ASN A 170 6.07 30.46 -20.02
N THR A 171 4.76 30.71 -20.02
CA THR A 171 3.87 30.79 -21.18
C THR A 171 3.80 29.57 -22.11
N ARG A 172 3.24 28.44 -21.62
CA ARG A 172 2.20 27.59 -22.28
C ARG A 172 2.12 26.21 -21.63
N LYS A 173 0.93 25.60 -21.75
CA LYS A 173 0.68 24.18 -21.44
C LYS A 173 1.72 23.27 -22.09
N PRO A 174 2.11 22.15 -21.46
CA PRO A 174 1.47 21.49 -20.32
C PRO A 174 1.87 22.06 -18.94
N LEU A 175 0.98 21.90 -17.95
CA LEU A 175 1.29 22.20 -16.55
C LEU A 175 2.32 21.19 -16.04
N LYS A 176 3.42 21.67 -15.45
CA LYS A 176 4.49 20.83 -14.91
C LYS A 176 4.51 20.92 -13.39
N TRP A 177 4.49 19.76 -12.77
CA TRP A 177 4.57 19.57 -11.33
C TRP A 177 5.81 18.76 -11.01
N GLN A 178 6.53 19.12 -9.96
CA GLN A 178 7.75 18.42 -9.55
C GLN A 178 7.76 18.12 -8.06
N ALA A 179 8.36 16.99 -7.71
CA ALA A 179 8.68 16.62 -6.34
C ALA A 179 10.05 15.93 -6.33
N ARG A 180 10.73 15.98 -5.19
CA ARG A 180 11.94 15.21 -4.94
C ARG A 180 11.70 14.33 -3.72
N PHE A 181 12.07 13.07 -3.82
CA PHE A 181 11.94 12.11 -2.73
C PHE A 181 13.28 11.43 -2.49
N SER A 182 13.74 11.41 -1.24
CA SER A 182 15.07 10.89 -0.88
C SER A 182 15.04 9.74 0.14
N GLU A 183 13.85 9.37 0.62
CA GLU A 183 13.69 8.36 1.68
C GLU A 183 13.55 6.94 1.09
N LEU A 184 14.44 6.58 0.15
CA LEU A 184 14.56 5.21 -0.38
C LEU A 184 15.53 4.41 0.48
N THR A 185 15.15 4.11 1.72
CA THR A 185 16.02 3.53 2.75
C THR A 185 15.95 2.00 2.84
N ILE A 186 15.02 1.38 2.12
CA ILE A 186 14.66 -0.04 2.24
C ILE A 186 14.89 -0.74 0.91
N ALA A 187 15.53 -1.91 0.91
CA ALA A 187 15.57 -2.76 -0.26
C ALA A 187 14.20 -3.43 -0.52
N GLY A 188 13.76 -3.50 -1.77
CA GLY A 188 12.52 -4.20 -2.15
C GLY A 188 11.72 -3.47 -3.22
N ASP A 189 10.49 -3.94 -3.44
CA ASP A 189 9.61 -3.38 -4.46
C ASP A 189 8.83 -2.18 -3.94
N TYR A 190 8.88 -1.07 -4.69
CA TYR A 190 8.12 0.14 -4.43
C TYR A 190 7.05 0.32 -5.51
N VAL A 191 5.89 0.81 -5.09
CA VAL A 191 4.79 1.17 -6.00
C VAL A 191 4.41 2.63 -5.81
N LEU A 192 4.55 3.42 -6.86
CA LEU A 192 4.26 4.86 -6.85
C LEU A 192 3.03 5.15 -7.72
N THR A 193 1.98 5.70 -7.12
CA THR A 193 0.73 6.04 -7.83
C THR A 193 0.54 7.55 -7.84
N PHE A 194 0.55 8.17 -9.02
CA PHE A 194 0.43 9.61 -9.18
C PHE A 194 -1.02 10.03 -9.32
N LYS A 195 -1.37 11.13 -8.66
CA LYS A 195 -2.74 11.60 -8.53
C LYS A 195 -2.80 13.11 -8.76
N ALA A 196 -3.86 13.56 -9.42
CA ALA A 196 -4.16 14.97 -9.60
C ALA A 196 -5.62 15.23 -9.26
N LYS A 197 -5.88 16.27 -8.47
CA LYS A 197 -7.23 16.70 -8.09
C LYS A 197 -7.56 17.99 -8.83
N ASP A 198 -8.72 18.02 -9.50
CA ASP A 198 -9.25 19.23 -10.11
C ASP A 198 -10.06 20.10 -9.11
N HIS A 199 -10.53 21.28 -9.56
CA HIS A 199 -11.32 22.18 -8.70
C HIS A 199 -12.69 21.59 -8.28
N ASN A 200 -13.22 20.59 -8.98
CA ASN A 200 -14.47 19.91 -8.60
C ASN A 200 -14.22 18.78 -7.60
N GLY A 201 -12.95 18.54 -7.26
CA GLY A 201 -12.53 17.51 -6.34
C GLY A 201 -12.35 16.13 -6.97
N PHE A 202 -12.41 16.02 -8.30
CA PHE A 202 -12.17 14.74 -8.98
C PHE A 202 -10.69 14.42 -8.98
N ILE A 203 -10.39 13.17 -8.64
CA ILE A 203 -9.02 12.66 -8.61
C ILE A 203 -8.81 11.76 -9.81
N THR A 204 -7.85 12.14 -10.66
CA THR A 204 -7.34 11.30 -11.74
C THR A 204 -6.06 10.62 -11.30
N ASP A 205 -6.00 9.31 -11.48
CA ASP A 205 -4.82 8.49 -11.23
C ASP A 205 -4.09 8.17 -12.54
N ALA A 206 -2.77 8.06 -12.48
CA ALA A 206 -1.97 7.47 -13.53
C ALA A 206 -1.72 5.98 -13.24
N PRO A 207 -1.35 5.17 -14.25
CA PRO A 207 -0.86 3.81 -14.01
C PRO A 207 0.30 3.81 -13.00
N PRO A 208 0.33 2.85 -12.06
CA PRO A 208 1.37 2.79 -11.04
C PRO A 208 2.75 2.58 -11.69
N LEU A 209 3.76 3.26 -11.16
CA LEU A 209 5.16 2.95 -11.45
C LEU A 209 5.66 1.96 -10.41
N ILE A 210 6.18 0.83 -10.89
CA ILE A 210 6.80 -0.19 -10.06
C ILE A 210 8.30 -0.15 -10.33
N PHE A 211 9.10 -0.07 -9.27
CA PHE A 211 10.56 -0.12 -9.33
C PHE A 211 11.09 -0.81 -8.09
N LYS A 212 12.29 -1.37 -8.20
CA LYS A 212 12.98 -2.05 -7.12
C LYS A 212 14.07 -1.15 -6.53
N VAL A 213 14.24 -1.19 -5.23
CA VAL A 213 15.37 -0.58 -4.54
C VAL A 213 16.34 -1.68 -4.09
N GLU A 214 17.63 -1.51 -4.35
CA GLU A 214 18.68 -2.49 -4.03
C GLU A 214 19.87 -1.83 -3.30
N GLY A 215 20.59 -2.60 -2.49
CA GLY A 215 21.76 -2.13 -1.73
C GLY A 215 21.79 -2.67 -0.31
N GLU A 216 22.87 -2.36 0.41
CA GLU A 216 22.98 -2.62 1.85
C GLU A 216 22.24 -1.52 2.62
N GLY A 217 20.93 -1.68 2.79
CA GLY A 217 20.12 -0.79 3.62
C GLY A 217 19.70 -1.46 4.92
N LEU A 218 18.87 -0.76 5.69
CA LEU A 218 18.23 -1.35 6.86
C LEU A 218 17.32 -2.49 6.37
N THR A 219 17.78 -3.73 6.56
CA THR A 219 17.02 -4.93 6.18
C THR A 219 15.79 -5.08 7.08
N HIS A 220 14.91 -6.02 6.79
CA HIS A 220 13.86 -6.39 7.73
C HIS A 220 14.47 -7.02 8.99
N ALA A 221 13.65 -7.18 10.04
CA ALA A 221 14.09 -8.00 11.15
C ALA A 221 14.39 -9.41 10.63
N ARG A 222 15.53 -9.97 11.02
CA ARG A 222 15.97 -11.28 10.53
C ARG A 222 16.44 -12.14 11.68
N PHE A 223 15.99 -13.38 11.69
CA PHE A 223 16.52 -14.40 12.58
C PHE A 223 17.70 -15.10 11.91
N ASP A 224 18.85 -15.10 12.57
CA ASP A 224 19.97 -15.95 12.22
C ASP A 224 19.87 -17.25 13.01
N ALA A 225 19.56 -18.34 12.31
CA ALA A 225 19.43 -19.67 12.91
C ALA A 225 20.76 -20.22 13.47
N THR A 226 21.91 -19.69 13.04
CA THR A 226 23.24 -20.14 13.48
C THR A 226 23.61 -19.52 14.82
N THR A 227 23.35 -18.22 14.97
CA THR A 227 23.67 -17.46 16.19
C THR A 227 22.49 -17.38 17.15
N HIS A 228 21.30 -17.76 16.71
CA HIS A 228 20.03 -17.62 17.41
C HIS A 228 19.70 -16.17 17.79
N ILE A 229 20.09 -15.23 16.93
CA ILE A 229 19.88 -13.80 17.11
C ILE A 229 18.78 -13.30 16.17
N VAL A 230 17.87 -12.49 16.69
CA VAL A 230 16.96 -11.66 15.90
C VAL A 230 17.60 -10.28 15.76
N HIS A 231 18.04 -9.95 14.56
CA HIS A 231 18.55 -8.62 14.24
C HIS A 231 17.39 -7.65 14.05
N LEU A 232 17.37 -6.56 14.81
CA LEU A 232 16.38 -5.49 14.70
C LEU A 232 17.08 -4.20 14.24
N PRO A 233 17.17 -3.96 12.94
CA PRO A 233 17.93 -2.83 12.39
C PRO A 233 17.28 -1.48 12.70
N ALA A 234 15.97 -1.42 12.93
CA ALA A 234 15.28 -0.20 13.34
C ALA A 234 14.04 -0.49 14.21
N ILE A 235 14.06 0.05 15.43
CA ILE A 235 13.00 -0.02 16.44
C ILE A 235 12.65 1.40 16.86
N THR A 236 11.40 1.83 16.69
CA THR A 236 10.92 3.09 17.29
C THR A 236 10.61 2.88 18.76
N VAL A 237 11.15 3.76 19.60
CA VAL A 237 10.84 3.87 21.02
C VAL A 237 10.45 5.33 21.30
N GLY A 238 9.16 5.61 21.38
CA GLY A 238 8.67 6.99 21.47
C GLY A 238 8.99 7.77 20.19
N THR A 239 9.88 8.77 20.28
CA THR A 239 10.35 9.56 19.13
C THR A 239 11.71 9.12 18.60
N ASP A 240 12.39 8.25 19.33
CA ASP A 240 13.76 7.83 19.02
C ASP A 240 13.76 6.51 18.25
N ILE A 241 14.84 6.27 17.50
CA ILE A 241 15.04 5.05 16.74
C ILE A 241 16.30 4.36 17.24
N TYR A 242 16.19 3.07 17.52
CA TYR A 242 17.29 2.23 17.98
C TYR A 242 17.54 1.08 17.00
N GLN A 243 18.78 0.63 16.91
CA GLN A 243 19.13 -0.70 16.44
C GLN A 243 19.46 -1.58 17.65
N ALA A 244 19.00 -2.82 17.65
CA ALA A 244 19.34 -3.79 18.67
C ALA A 244 19.28 -5.21 18.10
N ASP A 245 19.89 -6.14 18.81
CA ASP A 245 19.80 -7.58 18.58
C ASP A 245 19.05 -8.20 19.76
N LEU A 246 18.19 -9.20 19.47
CA LEU A 246 17.55 -10.01 20.50
C LEU A 246 18.08 -11.44 20.43
N LEU A 247 18.66 -11.92 21.51
CA LEU A 247 19.17 -13.28 21.65
C LEU A 247 18.06 -14.22 22.11
N LEU A 248 17.85 -15.33 21.40
CA LEU A 248 16.93 -16.38 21.82
C LEU A 248 17.50 -17.13 23.03
N ARG A 249 16.90 -16.93 24.21
CA ARG A 249 17.30 -17.58 25.47
C ARG A 249 16.58 -18.88 25.74
N GLN A 250 15.31 -18.93 25.35
CA GLN A 250 14.44 -20.07 25.59
C GLN A 250 13.48 -20.20 24.41
N ALA A 251 13.27 -21.42 23.92
CA ALA A 251 12.30 -21.71 22.85
C ALA A 251 11.03 -22.39 23.37
N GLU A 252 11.10 -23.10 24.50
CA GLU A 252 9.97 -23.84 25.08
C GLU A 252 9.95 -23.75 26.62
N PRO A 253 8.76 -23.74 27.27
CA PRO A 253 7.43 -23.71 26.65
C PRO A 253 7.07 -22.34 26.06
N ASP A 254 7.78 -21.29 26.50
CA ASP A 254 7.65 -19.94 25.99
C ASP A 254 8.93 -19.54 25.24
N ILE A 255 8.77 -18.81 24.14
CA ILE A 255 9.88 -18.19 23.41
C ILE A 255 10.27 -16.89 24.13
N ILE A 256 11.49 -16.84 24.67
CA ILE A 256 12.04 -15.69 25.38
C ILE A 256 13.23 -15.14 24.59
N LEU A 257 13.15 -13.86 24.28
CA LEU A 257 14.16 -13.08 23.57
C LEU A 257 14.77 -12.06 24.55
N GLU A 258 16.09 -12.01 24.65
CA GLU A 258 16.81 -11.09 25.52
C GLU A 258 17.49 -10.01 24.70
N VAL A 259 17.39 -8.75 25.11
CA VAL A 259 18.09 -7.66 24.43
C VAL A 259 19.60 -7.79 24.65
N ASP A 260 20.37 -7.89 23.58
CA ASP A 260 21.81 -7.73 23.65
C ASP A 260 22.14 -6.25 23.86
N MET A 261 22.38 -5.87 25.11
CA MET A 261 22.69 -4.49 25.49
C MET A 261 23.96 -3.94 24.83
N THR A 262 24.85 -4.80 24.31
CA THR A 262 26.06 -4.36 23.58
C THR A 262 25.76 -3.96 22.13
N SER A 263 24.69 -4.50 21.55
CA SER A 263 24.21 -4.17 20.20
C SER A 263 23.34 -2.92 20.16
N LEU A 264 22.77 -2.52 21.32
CA LEU A 264 21.82 -1.43 21.43
C LEU A 264 22.50 -0.08 21.11
N LYS A 265 22.09 0.54 20.02
CA LYS A 265 22.59 1.86 19.59
C LYS A 265 21.46 2.77 19.13
N LEU A 266 21.56 4.05 19.47
CA LEU A 266 20.70 5.09 18.92
C LEU A 266 21.07 5.34 17.45
N VAL A 267 20.07 5.49 16.59
CA VAL A 267 20.23 5.80 15.18
C VAL A 267 19.93 7.29 14.98
N GLU A 268 20.98 8.09 14.72
CA GLU A 268 20.87 9.55 14.63
C GLU A 268 20.27 10.04 13.29
N ASP A 269 20.42 9.27 12.21
CA ASP A 269 19.83 9.58 10.90
C ASP A 269 18.46 8.91 10.77
N SER A 270 17.43 9.64 11.23
CA SER A 270 16.04 9.18 11.29
C SER A 270 15.25 9.50 10.03
N THR A 271 15.90 9.54 8.86
CA THR A 271 15.21 9.67 7.56
C THR A 271 14.42 8.40 7.25
N SER A 272 13.35 8.19 8.01
CA SER A 272 12.29 7.21 7.87
C SER A 272 12.77 5.77 7.66
N VAL A 273 12.90 4.99 8.75
CA VAL A 273 12.14 3.73 8.89
C VAL A 273 12.20 3.24 10.33
N ALA A 274 11.07 2.77 10.86
CA ALA A 274 11.11 1.82 11.94
C ALA A 274 10.20 0.65 11.62
N TYR A 275 10.79 -0.53 11.53
CA TYR A 275 10.04 -1.75 11.29
C TYR A 275 9.40 -2.23 12.57
N SER A 276 10.13 -2.20 13.68
CA SER A 276 9.58 -2.61 14.96
C SER A 276 9.11 -1.40 15.74
N ASN A 277 7.96 -1.49 16.38
CA ASN A 277 7.48 -0.43 17.28
C ASN A 277 7.46 -0.97 18.70
N PHE A 278 8.18 -0.33 19.61
CA PHE A 278 8.11 -0.61 21.03
C PHE A 278 7.37 0.53 21.74
N ASN A 279 6.28 0.19 22.41
CA ASN A 279 5.54 1.11 23.25
C ASN A 279 6.04 0.98 24.70
N PRO A 280 6.80 1.96 25.22
CA PRO A 280 7.37 1.88 26.57
C PRO A 280 6.29 1.92 27.66
N ASN A 281 5.09 2.43 27.37
CA ASN A 281 4.01 2.51 28.36
C ASN A 281 3.33 1.15 28.59
N THR A 282 3.24 0.31 27.55
CA THR A 282 2.61 -1.02 27.62
C THR A 282 3.64 -2.14 27.70
N GLY A 283 4.91 -1.85 27.41
CA GLY A 283 5.97 -2.85 27.28
C GLY A 283 5.79 -3.77 26.06
N THR A 284 4.92 -3.43 25.11
CA THR A 284 4.67 -4.26 23.93
C THR A 284 5.59 -3.84 22.78
N MET A 285 6.22 -4.81 22.13
CA MET A 285 6.94 -4.60 20.88
C MET A 285 6.23 -5.35 19.74
N TYR A 286 6.03 -4.69 18.61
CA TYR A 286 5.48 -5.29 17.40
C TYR A 286 6.56 -5.36 16.32
N ILE A 287 6.80 -6.56 15.79
CA ILE A 287 7.68 -6.81 14.64
C ILE A 287 6.79 -7.26 13.46
N PRO A 288 6.55 -6.40 12.46
CA PRO A 288 5.62 -6.64 11.35
C PRO A 288 6.15 -7.61 10.30
N LEU A 289 7.46 -7.82 10.26
CA LEU A 289 8.11 -8.79 9.39
C LEU A 289 9.41 -9.26 10.06
N LEU A 290 9.46 -10.55 10.37
CA LEU A 290 10.66 -11.29 10.73
C LEU A 290 10.94 -12.34 9.64
N GLU A 291 12.09 -12.25 9.00
CA GLU A 291 12.58 -13.27 8.07
C GLU A 291 13.33 -14.37 8.81
N VAL A 292 12.97 -15.62 8.57
CA VAL A 292 13.56 -16.80 9.20
C VAL A 292 14.00 -17.77 8.10
N PRO A 293 15.31 -18.09 7.98
CA PRO A 293 15.77 -19.12 7.07
C PRO A 293 15.13 -20.46 7.39
N ASN A 294 14.55 -21.11 6.39
CA ASN A 294 13.93 -22.43 6.56
C ASN A 294 14.89 -23.57 6.20
N THR A 295 14.52 -24.80 6.55
CA THR A 295 15.38 -25.99 6.36
C THR A 295 15.60 -26.35 4.89
N THR A 296 14.85 -25.76 3.97
CA THR A 296 14.98 -25.99 2.52
C THR A 296 15.86 -24.94 1.82
N GLY A 297 16.43 -23.99 2.58
CA GLY A 297 17.21 -22.88 2.04
C GLY A 297 16.35 -21.70 1.54
N GLY A 298 15.05 -21.74 1.78
CA GLY A 298 14.14 -20.60 1.58
C GLY A 298 14.09 -19.68 2.80
N ILE A 299 13.24 -18.65 2.72
CA ILE A 299 12.98 -17.71 3.80
C ILE A 299 11.49 -17.76 4.13
N ASP A 300 11.16 -18.07 5.37
CA ASP A 300 9.82 -17.95 5.92
C ASP A 300 9.65 -16.56 6.54
N SER A 301 8.43 -16.02 6.51
CA SER A 301 8.12 -14.69 7.04
C SER A 301 7.13 -14.76 8.19
N TYR A 302 7.41 -14.07 9.29
CA TYR A 302 6.58 -14.07 10.49
C TYR A 302 6.23 -12.66 10.96
N ARG A 303 5.15 -12.56 11.73
CA ARG A 303 4.84 -11.40 12.58
C ARG A 303 4.98 -11.78 14.03
N LEU A 304 5.56 -10.90 14.83
CA LEU A 304 5.71 -11.11 16.26
C LEU A 304 5.09 -9.98 17.06
N ASN A 305 4.32 -10.36 18.07
CA ASN A 305 4.01 -9.50 19.21
C ASN A 305 4.82 -9.98 20.40
N LEU A 306 5.63 -9.09 20.96
CA LEU A 306 6.46 -9.36 22.13
C LEU A 306 5.96 -8.55 23.32
N GLN A 307 6.07 -9.11 24.51
CA GLN A 307 5.76 -8.45 25.78
C GLN A 307 7.00 -8.42 26.66
N LEU A 308 7.39 -7.21 27.08
CA LEU A 308 8.48 -7.00 28.04
C LEU A 308 8.14 -7.69 29.37
N GLN A 309 9.10 -8.46 29.88
CA GLN A 309 9.02 -9.09 31.19
C GLN A 309 9.44 -8.09 32.26
N ALA A 310 8.53 -7.79 33.18
CA ALA A 310 8.79 -6.83 34.24
C ALA A 310 9.91 -7.31 35.18
N GLN A 311 10.77 -6.38 35.60
CA GLN A 311 11.80 -6.60 36.63
C GLN A 311 12.88 -7.64 36.28
N VAL A 312 13.09 -7.93 35.00
CA VAL A 312 14.18 -8.79 34.54
C VAL A 312 15.35 -7.93 34.04
N SER A 313 16.57 -8.28 34.46
CA SER A 313 17.81 -7.66 33.99
C SER A 313 18.78 -8.77 33.55
N PRO A 314 19.25 -8.77 32.29
CA PRO A 314 18.94 -7.82 31.20
C PRO A 314 17.47 -7.86 30.75
N LEU A 315 17.07 -6.88 29.92
CA LEU A 315 15.69 -6.77 29.43
C LEU A 315 15.31 -8.01 28.61
N GLN A 316 14.17 -8.62 28.94
CA GLN A 316 13.65 -9.81 28.26
C GLN A 316 12.24 -9.59 27.74
N PHE A 317 11.96 -10.22 26.60
CA PHE A 317 10.70 -10.18 25.88
C PHE A 317 10.17 -11.59 25.71
N LYS A 318 8.92 -11.81 26.10
CA LYS A 318 8.18 -13.05 25.78
C LYS A 318 7.45 -12.87 24.46
N VAL A 319 7.57 -13.82 23.54
CA VAL A 319 6.71 -13.87 22.35
C VAL A 319 5.29 -14.25 22.79
N VAL A 320 4.33 -13.35 22.56
CA VAL A 320 2.91 -13.57 22.92
C VAL A 320 2.12 -14.08 21.72
N HIS A 321 2.53 -13.70 20.52
CA HIS A 321 1.87 -14.11 19.29
C HIS A 321 2.89 -14.25 18.16
N ILE A 322 2.79 -15.35 17.41
CA ILE A 322 3.56 -15.59 16.19
C ILE A 322 2.58 -16.00 15.09
N ASN A 323 2.55 -15.22 14.01
CA ASN A 323 1.76 -15.56 12.82
C ASN A 323 2.71 -15.79 11.66
N ALA A 324 2.70 -17.02 11.14
CA ALA A 324 3.30 -17.31 9.85
C ALA A 324 2.53 -16.51 8.78
N LYS A 325 3.27 -15.79 7.93
CA LYS A 325 2.70 -15.08 6.79
C LYS A 325 2.96 -15.93 5.54
N PHE A 326 1.87 -16.29 4.86
CA PHE A 326 1.86 -17.04 3.60
C PHE A 326 2.63 -16.33 2.49
#